data_AF-A0A9D7ZTJ9-F1
#
_entry.id   AF-A0A9D7ZTJ9-F1
#
_cell.length_a   1.000
_cell.length_b   1.000
_cell.length_c   1.000
_cell.angle_alpha   90.00
_cell.angle_beta   90.00
_cell.angle_gamma   90.00
#
_symmetry.space_group_name_H-M   'P 1'
#
loop_
_entity.id
_entity.type
_entity.pdbx_description
1 polymer ?
#
loop_
_entity_poly.entity_id
_entity_poly.type
_entity_poly.pdbx_seq_one_letter_code
_entity_poly.pdbx_strand_id
1 'polypeptide(L)'
;MKTIKYIWWLIVLSFIGIFVYQNLDYFMTTAALKIDLKIASWNWAIPELQNIAYFGICFLLGIILASIRGFMKRLGLKKEIKTKDAAIASFKEKIIALKSELDVFQHDPYIKKELSIEQPEPAQPDYVQSEPVQPDYVQSEPVQPDFEQPDFVQPDYEQPDFVEPESDNKKDPKSGTGD
;
A
#
# COMPACT_ATOMS: atom_id res chain seq x y z
N MET A 1 -21.50 -9.38 3.49
CA MET A 1 -20.67 -8.39 2.76
C MET A 1 -19.75 -8.99 1.70
N LYS A 2 -19.03 -10.09 1.99
CA LYS A 2 -18.07 -10.69 1.02
C LYS A 2 -18.74 -11.24 -0.24
N THR A 3 -19.90 -11.88 -0.10
CA THR A 3 -20.72 -12.41 -1.21
C THR A 3 -21.21 -11.31 -2.15
N ILE A 4 -21.71 -10.18 -1.61
CA ILE A 4 -22.09 -9.00 -2.41
C ILE A 4 -20.91 -8.48 -3.23
N LYS A 5 -19.70 -8.43 -2.65
CA LYS A 5 -18.50 -8.01 -3.38
C LYS A 5 -18.19 -8.94 -4.56
N TYR A 6 -18.34 -10.25 -4.39
CA TYR A 6 -18.13 -11.21 -5.48
C TYR A 6 -19.21 -11.11 -6.56
N ILE A 7 -20.48 -10.93 -6.17
CA ILE A 7 -21.60 -10.74 -7.11
C ILE A 7 -21.38 -9.46 -7.93
N TRP A 8 -20.97 -8.36 -7.28
CA TRP A 8 -20.63 -7.12 -7.98
C TRP A 8 -19.47 -7.31 -8.95
N TRP A 9 -18.42 -8.03 -8.55
CA TRP A 9 -17.30 -8.33 -9.44
C TRP A 9 -17.71 -9.23 -10.63
N LEU A 10 -18.61 -10.19 -10.42
CA LEU A 10 -19.20 -11.01 -11.48
C LEU A 10 -19.97 -10.14 -12.48
N ILE A 11 -20.80 -9.23 -12.00
CA ILE A 11 -21.56 -8.29 -12.85
C ILE A 11 -20.59 -7.46 -13.70
N VAL A 12 -19.57 -6.85 -13.08
CA VAL A 12 -18.55 -6.08 -13.79
C VAL A 12 -17.84 -6.94 -14.85
N LEU A 13 -17.44 -8.16 -14.51
CA LEU A 13 -16.80 -9.08 -15.45
C LEU A 13 -17.72 -9.43 -16.63
N SER A 14 -19.02 -9.63 -16.36
CA SER A 14 -20.02 -9.90 -17.39
C SER A 14 -20.19 -8.71 -18.35
N PHE A 15 -20.28 -7.49 -17.82
CA PHE A 15 -20.34 -6.27 -18.65
C PHE A 15 -19.07 -6.09 -19.49
N ILE A 16 -17.89 -6.33 -18.93
CA ILE A 16 -16.63 -6.28 -19.68
C ILE A 16 -16.64 -7.31 -20.81
N GLY A 17 -17.08 -8.54 -20.54
CA GLY A 17 -17.20 -9.58 -21.57
C GLY A 17 -18.13 -9.19 -22.70
N ILE A 18 -19.31 -8.63 -22.38
CA ILE A 18 -20.27 -8.13 -23.37
C ILE A 18 -19.67 -6.96 -24.18
N PHE A 19 -19.01 -6.02 -23.51
CA PHE A 19 -18.34 -4.89 -24.17
C PHE A 19 -17.27 -5.36 -25.16
N VAL A 20 -16.42 -6.31 -24.76
CA VAL A 20 -15.40 -6.88 -25.63
C VAL A 20 -16.04 -7.65 -26.80
N TYR A 21 -17.07 -8.44 -26.52
CA TYR A 21 -17.77 -9.21 -27.55
C TYR A 21 -18.40 -8.31 -28.63
N GLN A 22 -19.06 -7.23 -28.22
CA GLN A 22 -19.68 -6.28 -29.16
C GLN A 22 -18.63 -5.49 -29.97
N ASN A 23 -17.43 -5.29 -29.44
CA ASN A 23 -16.36 -4.53 -30.08
C ASN A 23 -15.22 -5.42 -30.59
N LEU A 24 -15.51 -6.70 -30.90
CA LEU A 24 -14.50 -7.68 -31.32
C LEU A 24 -13.66 -7.20 -32.49
N ASP A 25 -14.28 -6.53 -33.46
CA ASP A 25 -13.60 -6.00 -34.64
C ASP A 25 -12.45 -5.07 -34.24
N TYR A 26 -12.71 -4.10 -33.36
CA TYR A 26 -11.71 -3.20 -32.80
C TYR A 26 -10.57 -3.97 -32.09
N PHE A 27 -10.90 -4.99 -31.30
CA PHE A 27 -9.91 -5.78 -30.57
C PHE A 27 -9.03 -6.65 -31.48
N MET A 28 -9.56 -7.10 -32.61
CA MET A 28 -8.86 -7.91 -33.61
C MET A 28 -8.09 -7.08 -34.63
N THR A 29 -8.40 -5.78 -34.76
CA THR A 29 -7.61 -4.89 -35.62
C THR A 29 -6.15 -4.84 -35.18
N THR A 30 -5.26 -4.88 -36.17
CA THR A 30 -3.83 -4.67 -35.97
C THR A 30 -3.54 -3.17 -36.08
N ALA A 31 -2.86 -2.64 -35.08
CA ALA A 31 -2.45 -1.24 -35.06
C ALA A 31 -0.94 -1.17 -34.87
N ALA A 32 -0.26 -0.42 -35.72
CA ALA A 32 1.14 -0.08 -35.50
C ALA A 32 1.21 1.15 -34.59
N LEU A 33 1.72 0.99 -33.37
CA LEU A 33 2.01 2.13 -32.52
C LEU A 33 3.32 2.78 -32.98
N LYS A 34 3.18 3.99 -33.53
CA LYS A 34 4.30 4.88 -33.84
C LYS A 34 4.53 5.78 -32.64
N ILE A 35 5.71 5.69 -32.04
CA ILE A 35 6.11 6.58 -30.95
C ILE A 35 7.08 7.60 -31.55
N ASP A 36 6.56 8.79 -31.87
CA ASP A 36 7.35 9.92 -32.30
C ASP A 36 7.56 10.85 -31.09
N LEU A 37 8.78 10.85 -30.54
CA LEU A 37 9.14 11.74 -29.43
C LEU A 37 9.56 13.14 -29.92
N LYS A 38 9.31 13.50 -31.19
CA LYS A 38 9.71 14.78 -31.79
C LYS A 38 11.22 15.03 -31.73
N ILE A 39 11.98 13.94 -31.56
CA ILE A 39 13.44 13.87 -31.55
C ILE A 39 13.83 13.29 -32.90
N ALA A 40 14.60 14.05 -33.68
CA ALA A 40 14.77 13.87 -35.13
C ALA A 40 15.26 12.48 -35.60
N SER A 41 15.74 11.62 -34.70
CA SER A 41 16.31 10.30 -35.01
C SER A 41 15.55 9.12 -34.39
N TRP A 42 14.50 9.34 -33.61
CA TRP A 42 13.83 8.27 -32.86
C TRP A 42 12.41 8.04 -33.37
N ASN A 43 12.31 7.16 -34.36
CA ASN A 43 11.05 6.65 -34.90
C ASN A 43 10.99 5.14 -34.65
N TRP A 44 10.72 4.75 -33.40
CA TRP A 44 10.50 3.34 -33.09
C TRP A 44 9.03 3.01 -33.22
N ALA A 45 8.72 2.12 -34.17
CA ALA A 45 7.38 1.55 -34.34
C ALA A 45 7.38 0.13 -33.75
N ILE A 46 6.40 -0.14 -32.90
CA ILE A 46 6.15 -1.50 -32.41
C ILE A 46 5.54 -2.30 -33.59
N PRO A 47 5.95 -3.55 -33.81
CA PRO A 47 5.34 -4.40 -34.85
C PRO A 47 3.83 -4.48 -34.67
N GLU A 48 3.14 -4.68 -35.79
CA GLU A 48 1.68 -4.72 -35.87
C GLU A 48 1.12 -5.82 -34.97
N LEU A 49 0.70 -5.43 -33.77
CA LEU A 49 0.05 -6.32 -32.82
C LEU A 49 -1.46 -6.06 -32.84
N GLN A 50 -2.22 -7.09 -32.53
CA GLN A 50 -3.65 -6.94 -32.30
C GLN A 50 -3.88 -6.06 -31.08
N ASN A 51 -4.89 -5.19 -31.13
CA ASN A 51 -5.23 -4.30 -30.02
C ASN A 51 -5.41 -5.05 -28.70
N ILE A 52 -6.06 -6.21 -28.73
CA ILE A 52 -6.23 -7.07 -27.55
C ILE A 52 -4.89 -7.46 -26.90
N ALA A 53 -3.84 -7.66 -27.68
CA ALA A 53 -2.52 -8.00 -27.17
C ALA A 53 -1.89 -6.82 -26.42
N TYR A 54 -2.06 -5.58 -26.90
CA TYR A 54 -1.62 -4.38 -26.17
C TYR A 54 -2.36 -4.23 -24.84
N PHE A 55 -3.68 -4.42 -24.82
CA PHE A 55 -4.45 -4.42 -23.57
C PHE A 55 -3.99 -5.50 -22.58
N GLY A 56 -3.68 -6.70 -23.08
CA GLY A 56 -3.14 -7.79 -22.27
C GLY A 56 -1.79 -7.45 -21.64
N ILE A 57 -0.86 -6.87 -22.41
CA ILE A 57 0.46 -6.43 -21.91
C ILE A 57 0.29 -5.32 -20.86
N CYS A 58 -0.55 -4.32 -21.13
CA CYS A 58 -0.84 -3.25 -20.17
C CYS A 58 -1.46 -3.78 -18.87
N PHE A 59 -2.35 -4.78 -18.95
CA PHE A 59 -2.96 -5.41 -17.78
C PHE A 59 -1.92 -6.16 -16.94
N LEU A 60 -1.02 -6.92 -17.57
CA LEU A 60 0.07 -7.60 -16.87
C LEU A 60 1.04 -6.61 -16.21
N LEU A 61 1.39 -5.53 -16.89
CA LEU A 61 2.19 -4.44 -16.30
C LEU A 61 1.47 -3.81 -15.10
N GLY A 62 0.16 -3.61 -15.18
CA GLY A 62 -0.66 -3.16 -14.06
C GLY A 62 -0.59 -4.10 -12.86
N ILE A 63 -0.67 -5.42 -13.07
CA ILE A 63 -0.51 -6.42 -12.00
C ILE A 63 0.89 -6.35 -11.40
N ILE A 64 1.93 -6.24 -12.23
CA ILE A 64 3.31 -6.12 -11.77
C ILE A 64 3.45 -4.87 -10.87
N LEU A 65 2.96 -3.71 -11.31
CA LEU A 65 3.00 -2.47 -10.52
C LEU A 65 2.21 -2.59 -9.21
N ALA A 66 1.02 -3.19 -9.24
CA ALA A 66 0.23 -3.45 -8.04
C ALA A 66 0.96 -4.39 -7.06
N SER A 67 1.63 -5.42 -7.59
CA SER A 67 2.40 -6.37 -6.79
C SER A 67 3.60 -5.71 -6.11
N ILE A 68 4.30 -4.81 -6.79
CA ILE A 68 5.44 -4.06 -6.24
C ILE A 68 4.99 -3.19 -5.06
N ARG A 69 3.86 -2.46 -5.20
CA ARG A 69 3.33 -1.62 -4.12
C ARG A 69 2.93 -2.43 -2.88
N GLY A 70 2.32 -3.61 -3.08
CA GLY A 70 2.01 -4.52 -1.98
C GLY A 70 3.24 -5.13 -1.32
N PHE A 71 4.25 -5.46 -2.12
CA PHE A 71 5.52 -6.03 -1.66
C PHE A 71 6.30 -5.04 -0.78
N MET A 72 6.36 -3.76 -1.17
CA MET A 72 7.05 -2.74 -0.37
C MET A 72 6.45 -2.56 1.03
N LYS A 73 5.12 -2.59 1.16
CA LYS A 73 4.46 -2.57 2.48
C LYS A 73 4.89 -3.77 3.32
N ARG A 74 4.88 -4.98 2.74
CA ARG A 74 5.27 -6.20 3.46
C ARG A 74 6.72 -6.14 3.97
N LEU A 75 7.64 -5.53 3.23
CA LEU A 75 9.02 -5.35 3.69
C LEU A 75 9.13 -4.44 4.92
N GLY A 76 8.37 -3.35 4.96
CA GLY A 76 8.29 -2.46 6.12
C GLY A 76 7.76 -3.17 7.35
N LEU A 77 6.62 -3.84 7.23
CA LEU A 77 6.01 -4.61 8.33
C LEU A 77 6.95 -5.71 8.84
N LYS A 78 7.69 -6.39 7.95
CA LYS A 78 8.64 -7.45 8.35
C LYS A 78 9.79 -6.90 9.20
N LYS A 79 10.28 -5.69 8.91
CA LYS A 79 11.31 -5.04 9.73
C LYS A 79 10.78 -4.69 11.13
N GLU A 80 9.56 -4.17 11.20
CA GLU A 80 8.91 -3.82 12.47
C GLU A 80 8.61 -5.05 13.34
N ILE A 81 8.20 -6.17 12.73
CA ILE A 81 8.02 -7.44 13.44
C ILE A 81 9.36 -7.90 14.05
N LYS A 82 10.45 -7.86 13.27
CA LYS A 82 11.77 -8.29 13.75
C LYS A 82 12.27 -7.45 14.93
N THR A 83 12.04 -6.14 14.92
CA THR A 83 12.46 -5.28 16.04
C THR A 83 11.62 -5.54 17.29
N LYS A 84 10.30 -5.73 17.15
CA LYS A 84 9.42 -6.10 18.27
C LYS A 84 9.79 -7.46 18.85
N ASP A 85 10.08 -8.46 18.02
CA ASP A 85 10.50 -9.79 18.47
C ASP A 85 11.82 -9.73 19.26
N ALA A 86 12.79 -8.93 18.80
CA ALA A 86 14.05 -8.73 19.52
C ALA A 86 13.83 -8.05 20.89
N ALA A 87 12.93 -7.07 20.97
CA ALA A 87 12.57 -6.43 22.25
C ALA A 87 11.91 -7.44 23.20
N ILE A 88 10.98 -8.26 22.72
CA ILE A 88 10.32 -9.31 23.51
C ILE A 88 11.35 -10.30 24.07
N ALA A 89 12.32 -10.73 23.25
CA ALA A 89 13.39 -11.62 23.71
C ALA A 89 14.22 -10.99 24.85
N SER A 90 14.59 -9.71 24.71
CA SER A 90 15.36 -9.00 25.73
C SER A 90 14.58 -8.82 27.04
N PHE A 91 13.27 -8.54 26.97
CA PHE A 91 12.43 -8.45 28.15
C PHE A 91 12.27 -9.81 28.84
N LYS A 92 12.14 -10.89 28.07
CA LYS A 92 12.08 -12.25 28.61
C LYS A 92 13.37 -12.61 29.36
N GLU A 93 14.52 -12.24 28.82
CA GLU A 93 15.82 -12.47 29.48
C GLU A 93 15.93 -11.69 30.80
N LYS A 94 15.54 -10.41 30.82
CA LYS A 94 15.49 -9.61 32.05
C LYS A 94 14.56 -10.19 33.10
N ILE A 95 13.38 -10.69 32.70
CA ILE A 95 12.44 -11.34 33.62
C ILE A 95 13.08 -12.58 34.25
N ILE A 96 13.78 -13.40 33.45
CA ILE A 96 14.47 -14.59 33.96
C ILE A 96 15.62 -14.18 34.89
N ALA A 97 16.41 -13.16 34.53
CA ALA A 97 17.51 -12.66 35.35
C ALA A 97 17.01 -12.12 36.70
N LEU A 98 15.99 -11.24 36.70
CA LEU A 98 15.37 -10.73 37.93
C LEU A 98 14.77 -11.86 38.77
N LYS A 99 14.12 -12.85 38.14
CA LYS A 99 13.57 -14.00 38.86
C LYS A 99 14.67 -14.84 39.50
N SER A 100 15.79 -15.04 38.81
CA SER A 100 16.96 -15.74 39.36
C SER A 100 17.60 -14.94 40.50
N GLU A 101 17.71 -13.63 40.36
CA GLU A 101 18.27 -12.76 41.40
C GLU A 101 17.38 -12.75 42.64
N LEU A 102 16.06 -12.68 42.46
CA LEU A 102 15.07 -12.77 43.53
C LEU A 102 15.13 -14.14 44.24
N ASP A 103 15.32 -15.22 43.49
CA ASP A 103 15.50 -16.57 44.05
C ASP A 103 16.76 -16.66 44.91
N VAL A 104 17.89 -16.09 44.44
CA VAL A 104 19.13 -15.99 45.23
C VAL A 104 18.89 -15.19 46.51
N PHE A 105 18.18 -14.06 46.44
CA PHE A 105 17.86 -13.25 47.62
C PHE A 105 16.94 -13.97 48.61
N GLN A 106 15.96 -14.77 48.16
CA GLN A 106 15.14 -15.59 49.05
C GLN A 106 15.93 -16.72 49.74
N HIS A 107 16.95 -17.26 49.07
CA HIS A 107 17.73 -18.39 49.56
C HIS A 107 19.00 -17.97 50.33
N ASP A 108 19.31 -16.66 50.42
CA ASP A 108 20.43 -16.17 51.22
C ASP A 108 20.12 -16.32 52.74
N PRO A 109 20.93 -17.11 53.49
CA PRO A 109 20.73 -17.34 54.92
C PRO A 109 20.87 -16.09 55.79
N TYR A 110 21.48 -15.00 55.30
CA TYR A 110 21.64 -13.76 56.05
C TYR A 110 20.44 -12.81 55.89
N ILE A 111 19.87 -12.70 54.68
CA ILE A 111 18.64 -11.93 54.41
C ILE A 111 17.44 -12.56 55.10
N LYS A 112 17.37 -13.90 55.11
CA LYS A 112 16.30 -14.64 55.80
C LYS A 112 16.28 -14.37 57.31
N LYS A 113 17.43 -14.06 57.92
CA LYS A 113 17.54 -13.70 59.33
C LYS A 113 17.06 -12.28 59.59
N GLU A 114 17.42 -11.29 58.77
CA GLU A 114 16.91 -9.91 58.94
C GLU A 114 15.40 -9.83 58.71
N LEU A 115 14.85 -10.48 57.69
CA LEU A 115 13.40 -10.51 57.45
C LEU A 115 12.62 -11.23 58.58
N SER A 116 13.25 -12.22 59.23
CA SER A 116 12.66 -12.94 60.37
C SER A 116 12.71 -12.16 61.68
N ILE A 117 13.52 -11.10 61.77
CA ILE A 117 13.72 -10.32 63.00
C ILE A 117 12.84 -9.05 63.01
N GLU A 118 12.36 -8.56 61.86
CA GLU A 118 11.55 -7.33 61.78
C GLU A 118 10.08 -7.51 61.38
N GLN A 119 9.58 -8.72 61.12
CA GLN A 119 8.19 -8.91 60.72
C GLN A 119 7.33 -9.50 61.85
N PRO A 120 6.35 -8.75 62.42
CA PRO A 120 5.23 -9.40 63.10
C PRO A 120 4.49 -10.23 62.06
N GLU A 121 4.23 -11.48 62.40
CA GLU A 121 3.50 -12.47 61.62
C GLU A 121 2.40 -11.84 60.75
N PRO A 122 2.51 -11.85 59.40
CA PRO A 122 1.38 -11.44 58.59
C PRO A 122 0.31 -12.52 58.77
N ALA A 123 -0.82 -12.15 59.36
CA ALA A 123 -2.03 -12.93 59.20
C ALA A 123 -2.18 -13.25 57.71
N GLN A 124 -2.16 -14.54 57.37
CA GLN A 124 -2.39 -14.99 56.01
C GLN A 124 -3.70 -14.37 55.50
N PRO A 125 -3.69 -13.61 54.40
CA PRO A 125 -4.91 -13.47 53.62
C PRO A 125 -5.14 -14.84 52.99
N ASP A 126 -6.28 -15.44 53.33
CA ASP A 126 -6.80 -16.66 52.72
C ASP A 126 -6.90 -16.43 51.21
N TYR A 127 -5.98 -17.01 50.44
CA TYR A 127 -6.00 -16.94 48.99
C TYR A 127 -7.10 -17.87 48.50
N VAL A 128 -8.31 -17.34 48.37
CA VAL A 128 -9.35 -17.97 47.56
C VAL A 128 -8.81 -18.04 46.13
N GLN A 129 -8.45 -19.26 45.71
CA GLN A 129 -8.08 -19.59 44.35
C GLN A 129 -9.28 -19.31 43.44
N SER A 130 -9.31 -18.10 42.88
CA SER A 130 -10.29 -17.71 41.88
C SER A 130 -9.95 -18.46 40.59
N GLU A 131 -10.88 -19.28 40.11
CA GLU A 131 -10.75 -19.92 38.79
C GLU A 131 -10.45 -18.88 37.70
N PRO A 132 -9.69 -19.24 36.66
CA PRO A 132 -9.34 -18.29 35.60
C PRO A 132 -10.61 -17.93 34.82
N VAL A 133 -11.19 -16.78 35.13
CA VAL A 133 -12.20 -16.16 34.27
C VAL A 133 -11.47 -15.69 33.01
N GLN A 134 -11.77 -16.31 31.87
CA GLN A 134 -11.32 -15.83 30.58
C GLN A 134 -11.79 -14.38 30.41
N PRO A 135 -10.90 -13.41 30.16
CA PRO A 135 -11.35 -12.08 29.78
C PRO A 135 -12.03 -12.18 28.42
N ASP A 136 -13.30 -11.79 28.38
CA ASP A 136 -14.05 -11.60 27.15
C ASP A 136 -13.31 -10.53 26.33
N TYR A 137 -12.83 -10.90 25.16
CA TYR A 137 -12.13 -9.99 24.26
C TYR A 137 -13.13 -8.98 23.71
N VAL A 138 -13.31 -7.86 24.41
CA VAL A 138 -13.91 -6.68 23.80
C VAL A 138 -12.92 -6.16 22.77
N GLN A 139 -13.25 -6.43 21.50
CA GLN A 139 -12.54 -5.93 20.34
C GLN A 139 -12.68 -4.40 20.33
N SER A 140 -11.64 -3.70 20.81
CA SER A 140 -11.54 -2.25 20.65
C SER A 140 -11.60 -1.92 19.16
N GLU A 141 -12.62 -1.16 18.75
CA GLU A 141 -12.68 -0.64 17.38
C GLU A 141 -11.42 0.21 17.11
N PRO A 142 -10.82 0.09 15.91
CA PRO A 142 -9.65 0.87 15.58
C PRO A 142 -10.04 2.34 15.49
N VAL A 143 -9.61 3.15 16.45
CA VAL A 143 -9.66 4.61 16.35
C VAL A 143 -8.71 5.01 15.24
N GLN A 144 -9.27 5.47 14.12
CA GLN A 144 -8.49 6.13 13.06
C GLN A 144 -7.87 7.40 13.65
N PRO A 145 -6.55 7.62 13.49
CA PRO A 145 -5.99 8.94 13.73
C PRO A 145 -6.60 9.90 12.69
N ASP A 146 -7.19 10.98 13.19
CA ASP A 146 -7.70 12.06 12.36
C ASP A 146 -6.51 12.74 11.67
N PHE A 147 -6.38 12.51 10.38
CA PHE A 147 -5.42 13.23 9.56
C PHE A 147 -6.10 14.52 9.13
N GLU A 148 -5.89 15.60 9.89
CA GLU A 148 -6.18 16.94 9.39
C GLU A 148 -5.37 17.15 8.09
N GLN A 149 -6.10 17.25 6.99
CA GLN A 149 -5.53 17.51 5.68
C GLN A 149 -4.98 18.95 5.68
N PRO A 150 -3.71 19.18 5.28
CA PRO A 150 -3.25 20.55 5.09
C PRO A 150 -4.06 21.19 3.96
N ASP A 151 -4.59 22.39 4.20
CA ASP A 151 -5.22 23.21 3.15
C ASP A 151 -4.21 23.46 2.02
N PHE A 152 -4.45 22.82 0.88
CA PHE A 152 -3.74 23.12 -0.35
C PHE A 152 -4.24 24.47 -0.87
N VAL A 153 -3.48 25.52 -0.59
CA VAL A 153 -3.62 26.80 -1.29
C VAL A 153 -3.22 26.57 -2.75
N GLN A 154 -4.18 26.66 -3.67
CA GLN A 154 -3.87 26.70 -5.10
C GLN A 154 -3.10 28.01 -5.39
N PRO A 155 -1.91 27.95 -6.03
CA PRO A 155 -1.35 29.14 -6.62
C PRO A 155 -2.25 29.56 -7.79
N ASP A 156 -2.63 30.85 -7.81
CA ASP A 156 -3.38 31.45 -8.90
C ASP A 156 -2.47 31.51 -10.13
N TYR A 157 -2.80 30.74 -11.16
CA TYR A 157 -2.06 30.74 -12.41
C TYR A 157 -2.67 31.80 -13.33
N GLU A 158 -2.04 32.98 -13.39
CA GLU A 158 -2.33 33.95 -14.43
C GLU A 158 -2.01 33.32 -15.80
N GLN A 159 -3.02 33.17 -16.64
CA GLN A 159 -2.91 32.65 -17.99
C GLN A 159 -2.16 33.67 -18.87
N PRO A 160 -1.06 33.30 -19.56
CA PRO A 160 -0.43 34.21 -20.50
C PRO A 160 -1.32 34.39 -21.73
N ASP A 161 -1.53 35.65 -22.13
CA ASP A 161 -2.23 35.99 -23.38
C ASP A 161 -1.48 35.39 -24.58
N PHE A 162 -2.18 34.54 -25.32
CA PHE A 162 -1.69 33.91 -26.52
C PHE A 162 -1.76 34.92 -27.68
N VAL A 163 -0.60 35.44 -28.10
CA VAL A 163 -0.49 36.24 -29.33
C VAL A 163 -0.51 35.28 -30.52
N GLU A 164 -1.55 35.39 -31.34
CA GLU A 164 -1.72 34.64 -32.58
C GLU A 164 -0.70 35.10 -33.63
N PRO A 165 0.11 34.20 -34.23
CA PRO A 165 1.01 34.60 -35.32
C PRO A 165 0.22 34.82 -36.60
N GLU A 166 0.31 36.02 -37.18
CA GLU A 166 -0.23 36.33 -38.50
C GLU A 166 0.31 35.35 -39.55
N SER A 167 -0.62 34.69 -40.25
CA SER A 167 -0.31 33.84 -41.38
C SER A 167 0.09 34.69 -42.59
N ASP A 168 1.37 34.67 -42.94
CA ASP A 168 1.91 35.22 -44.19
C ASP A 168 1.26 34.52 -45.40
N ASN A 169 0.33 35.22 -46.04
CA ASN A 169 -0.36 34.78 -47.24
C ASN A 169 0.56 34.96 -48.46
N LYS A 170 1.34 33.93 -48.80
CA LYS A 170 2.12 33.89 -50.03
C LYS A 170 1.19 33.55 -51.21
N LYS A 171 0.78 34.60 -51.93
CA LYS A 171 0.14 34.54 -53.25
C LYS A 171 0.96 33.67 -54.22
N ASP A 172 0.33 32.63 -54.75
CA ASP A 172 0.75 31.97 -55.99
C ASP A 172 0.60 32.90 -57.20
N PRO A 173 1.57 32.97 -58.12
CA PRO A 173 1.40 33.70 -59.37
C PRO A 173 0.61 32.87 -60.40
N LYS A 174 -0.39 33.55 -60.95
CA LYS A 174 -1.28 33.17 -62.05
C LYS A 174 -0.61 32.36 -63.17
N SER A 175 -1.24 31.23 -63.49
CA SER A 175 -1.34 30.68 -64.84
C SER A 175 -1.95 31.73 -65.77
N GLY A 176 -1.17 32.15 -66.78
CA GLY A 176 -1.59 33.04 -67.86
C GLY A 176 -1.45 32.33 -69.18
N THR A 177 -2.60 32.03 -69.80
CA THR A 177 -2.78 31.64 -71.19
C THR A 177 -2.36 32.80 -72.12
N GLY A 178 -1.67 32.49 -73.22
CA GLY A 178 -1.37 33.45 -74.28
C GLY A 178 -0.67 32.77 -75.47
N ASP A 179 -1.42 32.70 -76.58
CA ASP A 179 -1.09 32.39 -77.98
C ASP A 179 -0.65 30.97 -78.41
#